data_AF-A0AAF0WEI3-F1
#
_entry.id   AF-A0AAF0WEI3-F1
#
_cell.length_a   1.000
_cell.length_b   1.000
_cell.length_c   1.000
_cell.angle_alpha   90.00
_cell.angle_beta   90.00
_cell.angle_gamma   90.00
#
_symmetry.space_group_name_H-M   'P 1'
#
loop_
_entity.id
_entity.type
_entity.pdbx_description
1 polymer ?
#
loop_
_entity_poly.entity_id
_entity_poly.type
_entity_poly.pdbx_seq_one_letter_code
_entity_poly.pdbx_strand_id
1 'polypeptide(L)'
;MHKSRFKAEYYSKYDNDEERLRNRPQSIPLEKFRILLQYWGHEKIKSTAAKNSNNRRKVIDTHTAGRKSFAQIGNEMNQSTPDTPTKADIYPKMRQGHDKKTEKDTGKDNEKDNDKDTQKDNEAEEAANIKEIDFQAHGPNWLIGRTGRTRKTVNNQQRQSKKAEELASLRKEIAAEMEVKLNKKLKRILGHLAEKNPSLHIDVDEICACCESEHEPETDSEAADDS
;
A
#
# COMPACT_ATOMS: atom_id res chain seq x y z
N MET A 1 19.03 3.08 27.69
CA MET A 1 18.45 1.72 27.60
C MET A 1 17.40 1.68 26.49
N HIS A 2 17.39 0.67 25.62
CA HIS A 2 16.40 0.56 24.53
C HIS A 2 15.07 -0.02 25.04
N LYS A 3 13.93 0.40 24.47
CA LYS A 3 12.57 0.03 24.91
C LYS A 3 12.34 -1.49 24.99
N SER A 4 12.90 -2.27 24.05
CA SER A 4 12.76 -3.72 24.04
C SER A 4 13.49 -4.40 25.20
N ARG A 5 14.73 -3.98 25.49
CA ARG A 5 15.52 -4.48 26.63
C ARG A 5 14.85 -4.12 27.95
N PHE A 6 14.30 -2.91 28.04
CA PHE A 6 13.55 -2.46 29.21
C PHE A 6 12.35 -3.38 29.52
N LYS A 7 11.54 -3.72 28.51
CA LYS A 7 10.42 -4.65 28.69
C LYS A 7 10.91 -6.05 29.10
N ALA A 8 12.00 -6.53 28.51
CA ALA A 8 12.54 -7.85 28.82
C ALA A 8 12.97 -7.95 30.30
N GLU A 9 13.71 -6.96 30.79
CA GLU A 9 14.25 -6.96 32.16
C GLU A 9 13.19 -6.74 33.24
N TYR A 10 12.21 -5.85 33.00
CA TYR A 10 11.29 -5.39 34.06
C TYR A 10 9.85 -5.89 33.92
N TYR A 11 9.47 -6.49 32.78
CA TYR A 11 8.13 -7.04 32.58
C TYR A 11 8.16 -8.53 32.29
N SER A 12 8.93 -8.97 31.28
CA SER A 12 8.95 -10.38 30.87
C SER A 12 9.71 -11.30 31.84
N LYS A 13 10.56 -10.75 32.70
CA LYS A 13 11.34 -11.52 33.68
C LYS A 13 10.51 -12.01 34.89
N TYR A 14 9.42 -11.30 35.21
CA TYR A 14 8.60 -11.57 36.39
C TYR A 14 7.18 -11.91 35.96
N ASP A 15 6.54 -12.86 36.63
CA ASP A 15 5.19 -13.30 36.26
C ASP A 15 4.10 -12.40 36.85
N ASN A 16 4.30 -11.93 38.08
CA ASN A 16 3.30 -11.17 38.82
C ASN A 16 3.58 -9.65 38.83
N ASP A 17 2.51 -8.84 38.80
CA ASP A 17 2.66 -7.37 38.77
C ASP A 17 3.25 -6.80 40.07
N GLU A 18 3.02 -7.45 41.21
CA GLU A 18 3.61 -7.05 42.49
C GLU A 18 5.14 -7.15 42.48
N GLU A 19 5.69 -8.22 41.91
CA GLU A 19 7.13 -8.42 41.78
C GLU A 19 7.74 -7.43 40.79
N ARG A 20 7.03 -7.13 39.69
CA ARG A 20 7.43 -6.09 38.73
C ARG A 20 7.53 -4.72 39.40
N LEU A 21 6.57 -4.39 40.28
CA LEU A 21 6.56 -3.13 41.03
C LEU A 21 7.69 -3.05 42.07
N ARG A 22 7.99 -4.15 42.76
CA ARG A 22 9.14 -4.22 43.69
C ARG A 22 10.48 -4.03 42.99
N ASN A 23 10.62 -4.61 41.79
CA ASN A 23 11.83 -4.53 40.97
C ASN A 23 11.84 -3.34 39.99
N ARG A 24 11.05 -2.31 40.26
CA ARG A 24 10.97 -1.13 39.40
C ARG A 24 12.33 -0.41 39.34
N PRO A 25 12.78 0.02 38.13
CA PRO A 25 13.97 0.84 37.99
C PRO A 25 13.78 2.24 38.61
N GLN A 26 14.77 2.67 39.40
CA GLN A 26 14.75 3.95 40.10
C GLN A 26 14.65 5.18 39.17
N SER A 27 15.08 5.03 37.92
CA SER A 27 15.01 6.08 36.89
C SER A 27 13.58 6.45 36.48
N ILE A 28 12.58 5.59 36.70
CA ILE A 28 11.20 5.82 36.26
C ILE A 28 10.28 6.05 37.47
N PRO A 29 9.51 7.15 37.50
CA PRO A 29 8.49 7.39 38.51
C PRO A 29 7.47 6.25 38.62
N LEU A 30 6.97 5.98 39.84
CA LEU A 30 5.98 4.90 40.12
C LEU A 30 4.82 4.96 39.11
N GLU A 31 4.27 6.16 38.93
CA GLU A 31 3.08 6.38 38.14
C GLU A 31 3.27 5.99 36.67
N LYS A 32 4.40 6.40 36.08
CA LYS A 32 4.75 6.04 34.71
C LYS A 32 4.95 4.53 34.55
N PHE A 33 5.52 3.87 35.56
CA PHE A 33 5.74 2.43 35.51
C PHE A 33 4.43 1.65 35.60
N ARG A 34 3.47 2.07 36.44
CA ARG A 34 2.12 1.48 36.48
C ARG A 34 1.41 1.55 35.14
N ILE A 35 1.47 2.70 34.46
CA ILE A 35 0.90 2.88 33.12
C ILE A 35 1.54 1.89 32.12
N LEU A 36 2.85 1.65 32.21
CA LEU A 36 3.54 0.68 31.35
C LEU A 36 3.08 -0.77 31.62
N LEU A 37 2.92 -1.14 32.89
CA LEU A 37 2.40 -2.46 33.27
C LEU A 37 0.99 -2.67 32.72
N GLN A 38 0.10 -1.68 32.91
CA GLN A 38 -1.25 -1.71 32.35
C GLN A 38 -1.24 -1.83 30.82
N TYR A 39 -0.38 -1.05 30.14
CA TYR A 39 -0.26 -1.10 28.68
C TYR A 39 0.20 -2.47 28.17
N TRP A 40 1.21 -3.08 28.80
CA TRP A 40 1.70 -4.40 28.39
C TRP A 40 0.77 -5.54 28.80
N GLY A 41 0.03 -5.37 29.89
CA GLY A 41 -0.99 -6.30 30.38
C GLY A 41 -2.25 -6.31 29.51
N HIS A 42 -2.55 -5.21 28.82
CA HIS A 42 -3.76 -5.03 28.04
C HIS A 42 -3.89 -6.04 26.88
N GLU A 43 -5.03 -6.75 26.84
CA GLU A 43 -5.26 -7.88 25.92
C GLU A 43 -5.09 -7.51 24.44
N LYS A 44 -5.66 -6.38 24.02
CA LYS A 44 -5.48 -5.86 22.64
C LYS A 44 -4.01 -5.69 22.27
N ILE A 45 -3.17 -5.23 23.20
CA ILE A 45 -1.75 -4.98 22.94
C ILE A 45 -1.00 -6.31 22.83
N LYS A 46 -1.31 -7.27 23.70
CA LYS A 46 -0.77 -8.64 23.63
C LYS A 46 -1.12 -9.33 22.32
N SER A 47 -2.40 -9.34 21.94
CA SER A 47 -2.87 -9.91 20.68
C SER A 47 -2.20 -9.26 19.46
N THR A 48 -2.10 -7.94 19.45
CA THR A 48 -1.42 -7.21 18.37
C THR A 48 0.07 -7.55 18.31
N ALA A 49 0.75 -7.63 19.45
CA ALA A 49 2.16 -8.00 19.52
C ALA A 49 2.41 -9.43 19.02
N ALA A 50 1.56 -10.39 19.40
CA ALA A 50 1.64 -11.77 18.94
C ALA A 50 1.43 -11.88 17.42
N LYS A 51 0.41 -11.20 16.87
CA LYS A 51 0.18 -11.10 15.42
C LYS A 51 1.38 -10.50 14.69
N ASN A 52 1.93 -9.41 15.20
CA ASN A 52 3.11 -8.78 14.61
C ASN A 52 4.34 -9.69 14.64
N SER A 53 4.56 -10.43 15.74
CA SER A 53 5.64 -11.41 15.84
C SER A 53 5.47 -12.51 14.79
N ASN A 54 4.28 -13.11 14.69
CA ASN A 54 3.97 -14.13 13.70
C ASN A 54 4.12 -13.62 12.26
N ASN A 55 3.69 -12.39 11.98
CA ASN A 55 3.85 -11.78 10.66
C ASN A 55 5.31 -11.54 10.31
N ARG A 56 6.15 -11.13 11.28
CA ARG A 56 7.59 -10.96 11.06
C ARG A 56 8.28 -12.28 10.75
N ARG A 57 7.91 -13.38 11.42
CA ARG A 57 8.45 -14.72 11.10
C ARG A 57 8.09 -15.19 9.68
N LYS A 58 6.97 -14.71 9.12
CA LYS A 58 6.54 -15.02 7.75
C LYS A 58 7.29 -14.20 6.69
N VAL A 59 8.10 -13.21 7.07
CA VAL A 59 8.92 -12.44 6.12
C VAL A 59 10.11 -13.29 5.69
N ILE A 60 9.93 -14.06 4.63
CA ILE A 60 10.97 -14.93 4.05
C ILE A 60 11.89 -14.13 3.13
N ASP A 61 11.33 -13.11 2.48
CA ASP A 61 11.93 -12.43 1.34
C ASP A 61 12.45 -11.04 1.75
N THR A 62 13.55 -11.00 2.50
CA THR A 62 14.16 -9.75 3.00
C THR A 62 15.19 -9.21 2.02
N HIS A 63 15.12 -7.91 1.70
CA HIS A 63 16.10 -7.24 0.86
C HIS A 63 17.35 -6.89 1.67
N THR A 64 18.52 -7.35 1.22
CA THR A 64 19.83 -7.26 1.89
C THR A 64 20.80 -6.28 1.24
N ALA A 65 20.49 -5.76 0.04
CA ALA A 65 21.38 -4.87 -0.73
C ALA A 65 21.67 -3.48 -0.09
N GLY A 66 21.05 -3.16 1.05
CA GLY A 66 21.35 -1.95 1.82
C GLY A 66 21.07 -0.66 1.04
N ARG A 67 22.11 0.19 0.89
CA ARG A 67 22.04 1.47 0.16
C ARG A 67 22.33 1.32 -1.35
N LYS A 68 22.75 0.14 -1.80
CA LYS A 68 23.04 -0.08 -3.22
C LYS A 68 21.73 -0.12 -4.02
N SER A 69 21.71 0.59 -5.13
CA SER A 69 20.58 0.57 -6.07
C SER A 69 20.63 -0.65 -6.99
N PHE A 70 19.49 -1.01 -7.58
CA PHE A 70 19.42 -2.05 -8.62
C PHE A 70 20.41 -1.80 -9.77
N ALA A 71 20.56 -0.54 -10.20
CA ALA A 71 21.48 -0.17 -11.28
C ALA A 71 22.95 -0.35 -10.86
N GLN A 72 23.30 -0.02 -9.61
CA GLN A 72 24.65 -0.26 -9.10
C GLN A 72 24.97 -1.75 -9.02
N ILE A 73 24.03 -2.57 -8.54
CA ILE A 73 24.21 -4.03 -8.46
C ILE A 73 24.27 -4.65 -9.85
N GLY A 74 23.42 -4.19 -10.78
CA GLY A 74 23.49 -4.60 -12.18
C GLY A 74 24.82 -4.23 -12.83
N ASN A 75 25.34 -3.03 -12.56
CA ASN A 75 26.64 -2.61 -13.08
C ASN A 75 27.81 -3.42 -12.48
N GLU A 76 27.73 -3.78 -11.19
CA GLU A 76 28.69 -4.70 -10.56
C GLU A 76 28.66 -6.08 -11.22
N MET A 77 27.48 -6.58 -11.60
CA MET A 77 27.36 -7.86 -12.31
C MET A 77 27.88 -7.77 -13.77
N ASN A 78 27.61 -6.67 -14.47
CA ASN A 78 28.19 -6.38 -15.79
C ASN A 78 29.72 -6.36 -15.81
N GLN A 79 30.36 -6.01 -14.70
CA GLN A 79 31.83 -6.07 -14.60
C GLN A 79 32.35 -7.51 -14.53
N SER A 80 31.52 -8.46 -14.07
CA SER A 80 31.87 -9.88 -13.94
C SER A 80 31.41 -10.76 -15.11
N THR A 81 30.34 -10.37 -15.80
CA THR A 81 29.76 -11.09 -16.94
C THR A 81 29.50 -10.09 -18.08
N PRO A 82 29.82 -10.43 -19.34
CA PRO A 82 29.68 -9.50 -20.47
C PRO A 82 28.22 -9.19 -20.84
N ASP A 83 27.25 -9.96 -20.34
CA ASP A 83 25.82 -9.77 -20.62
C ASP A 83 25.16 -8.81 -19.63
N THR A 84 24.23 -7.99 -20.14
CA THR A 84 23.43 -7.07 -19.30
C THR A 84 22.50 -7.89 -18.40
N PRO A 85 22.63 -7.82 -17.06
CA PRO A 85 21.83 -8.63 -16.17
C PRO A 85 20.37 -8.21 -16.22
N THR A 86 19.51 -9.21 -16.34
CA THR A 86 18.07 -9.01 -16.27
C THR A 86 17.66 -8.75 -14.83
N LYS A 87 16.49 -8.12 -14.61
CA LYS A 87 15.93 -7.92 -13.26
C LYS A 87 15.80 -9.23 -12.47
N ALA A 88 15.55 -10.35 -13.16
CA ALA A 88 15.51 -11.69 -12.57
C ALA A 88 16.88 -12.10 -12.00
N ASP A 89 17.98 -11.72 -12.64
CA ASP A 89 19.35 -12.02 -12.18
C ASP A 89 19.76 -11.13 -11.01
N ILE A 90 19.36 -9.85 -11.04
CA ILE A 90 19.62 -8.88 -9.96
C ILE A 90 18.86 -9.29 -8.69
N TYR A 91 17.66 -9.87 -8.82
CA TYR A 91 16.74 -10.16 -7.71
C TYR A 91 17.32 -11.06 -6.60
N PRO A 92 17.84 -12.27 -6.90
CA PRO A 92 18.55 -13.09 -5.92
C PRO A 92 19.72 -12.35 -5.29
N LYS A 93 20.49 -11.60 -6.09
CA LYS A 93 21.70 -10.90 -5.61
C LYS A 93 21.40 -9.85 -4.53
N MET A 94 20.24 -9.21 -4.60
CA MET A 94 19.80 -8.22 -3.60
C MET A 94 19.25 -8.83 -2.31
N ARG A 95 19.17 -10.16 -2.25
CA ARG A 95 18.57 -10.93 -1.16
C ARG A 95 19.54 -11.98 -0.61
N GLN A 96 20.65 -12.19 -1.32
CA GLN A 96 21.88 -12.78 -0.80
C GLN A 96 22.56 -11.76 0.12
N GLY A 97 22.94 -12.15 1.33
CA GLY A 97 23.67 -11.24 2.23
C GLY A 97 23.05 -11.09 3.62
N HIS A 98 22.95 -12.21 4.30
CA HIS A 98 23.19 -12.44 5.73
C HIS A 98 22.83 -13.91 5.83
N ASP A 99 23.71 -14.76 6.35
CA ASP A 99 23.28 -16.07 6.83
C ASP A 99 21.98 -15.82 7.57
N LYS A 100 20.89 -16.47 7.14
CA LYS A 100 19.68 -16.51 7.95
C LYS A 100 20.22 -16.80 9.33
N LYS A 101 20.03 -15.90 10.30
CA LYS A 101 20.17 -16.31 11.69
C LYS A 101 19.14 -17.41 11.82
N THR A 102 19.56 -18.64 11.57
CA THR A 102 18.98 -19.80 12.21
C THR A 102 18.86 -19.35 13.65
N GLU A 103 17.61 -19.30 14.13
CA GLU A 103 17.32 -18.95 15.50
C GLU A 103 18.10 -19.91 16.37
N LYS A 104 19.34 -19.53 16.71
CA LYS A 104 20.16 -20.24 17.66
C LYS A 104 19.45 -20.05 18.99
N ASP A 105 18.86 -21.14 19.43
CA ASP A 105 18.23 -21.39 20.72
C ASP A 105 18.37 -20.28 21.75
N THR A 106 17.22 -19.71 22.12
CA THR A 106 16.97 -19.36 23.52
C THR A 106 15.85 -20.23 24.05
N GLY A 107 16.03 -21.54 23.96
CA GLY A 107 15.40 -22.53 24.83
C GLY A 107 16.46 -23.07 25.78
N LYS A 108 16.76 -22.33 26.85
CA LYS A 108 17.32 -22.98 28.04
C LYS A 108 16.12 -23.54 28.78
N ASP A 109 15.91 -24.85 28.68
CA ASP A 109 15.42 -25.72 29.75
C ASP A 109 15.63 -27.18 29.33
N ASN A 110 16.52 -27.84 30.09
CA ASN A 110 16.65 -29.27 30.39
C ASN A 110 16.02 -30.31 29.45
N GLU A 111 16.84 -31.12 28.77
CA GLU A 111 16.95 -32.57 29.06
C GLU A 111 18.19 -33.17 28.38
N LYS A 112 18.78 -34.16 29.05
CA LYS A 112 19.88 -34.98 28.56
C LYS A 112 19.33 -35.89 27.46
N ASP A 113 20.09 -36.09 26.39
CA ASP A 113 20.44 -37.44 25.95
C ASP A 113 21.59 -37.40 24.94
N ASN A 114 22.51 -38.33 25.14
CA ASN A 114 23.63 -38.60 24.25
C ASN A 114 23.09 -39.30 23.00
N ASP A 115 23.52 -38.89 21.81
CA ASP A 115 24.02 -39.89 20.87
C ASP A 115 24.99 -39.31 19.83
N LYS A 116 25.94 -40.16 19.45
CA LYS A 116 27.08 -39.90 18.57
C LYS A 116 26.70 -39.99 17.08
N ASP A 117 27.64 -39.51 16.26
CA ASP A 117 27.75 -39.64 14.80
C ASP A 117 26.71 -38.85 14.00
N THR A 118 27.08 -37.98 13.05
CA THR A 118 28.01 -38.25 11.97
C THR A 118 28.53 -36.93 11.41
N GLN A 119 29.83 -36.87 11.13
CA GLN A 119 30.50 -35.81 10.39
C GLN A 119 30.34 -36.08 8.89
N LYS A 120 29.78 -35.14 8.11
CA LYS A 120 30.26 -34.71 6.76
C LYS A 120 29.21 -33.94 5.94
N ASP A 121 29.73 -33.05 5.09
CA ASP A 121 29.13 -32.45 3.88
C ASP A 121 28.39 -31.09 4.02
N ASN A 122 29.14 -30.06 4.45
CA ASN A 122 28.70 -28.66 4.50
C ASN A 122 29.05 -27.83 3.23
N GLU A 123 28.89 -28.38 2.02
CA GLU A 123 29.13 -27.59 0.79
C GLU A 123 28.04 -27.73 -0.29
N ALA A 124 27.10 -28.67 -0.17
CA ALA A 124 26.07 -28.90 -1.20
C ALA A 124 24.66 -28.37 -0.86
N GLU A 125 24.37 -28.07 0.42
CA GLU A 125 23.01 -27.73 0.90
C GLU A 125 22.65 -26.23 0.79
N GLU A 126 23.61 -25.34 0.52
CA GLU A 126 23.34 -23.89 0.46
C GLU A 126 22.60 -23.47 -0.83
N ALA A 127 22.68 -24.30 -1.88
CA ALA A 127 21.97 -24.08 -3.14
C ALA A 127 20.50 -24.55 -3.13
N ALA A 128 20.12 -25.41 -2.17
CA ALA A 128 18.88 -26.20 -2.27
C ALA A 128 17.63 -25.54 -1.65
N ASN A 129 17.74 -24.36 -1.01
CA ASN A 129 16.58 -23.69 -0.38
C ASN A 129 16.15 -22.39 -1.08
N ILE A 130 16.50 -22.23 -2.35
CA ILE A 130 15.77 -21.34 -3.25
C ILE A 130 14.55 -22.14 -3.67
N LYS A 131 13.41 -21.97 -2.96
CA LYS A 131 12.12 -22.37 -3.53
C LYS A 131 12.07 -21.76 -4.93
N GLU A 132 11.85 -22.58 -5.93
CA GLU A 132 11.68 -22.12 -7.32
C GLU A 132 10.58 -21.06 -7.32
N ILE A 133 11.00 -19.80 -7.43
CA ILE A 133 10.11 -18.66 -7.42
C ILE A 133 9.55 -18.56 -8.83
N ASP A 134 8.24 -18.77 -9.02
CA ASP A 134 7.59 -18.69 -10.33
C ASP A 134 7.57 -17.23 -10.82
N PHE A 135 8.54 -16.85 -11.65
CA PHE A 135 8.65 -15.51 -12.21
C PHE A 135 7.53 -15.14 -13.18
N GLN A 136 6.77 -16.13 -13.69
CA GLN A 136 5.73 -15.95 -14.70
C GLN A 136 4.38 -15.59 -14.07
N ALA A 137 4.09 -16.10 -12.85
CA ALA A 137 2.82 -15.86 -12.16
C ALA A 137 2.66 -14.45 -11.56
N HIS A 138 3.71 -13.62 -11.57
CA HIS A 138 3.71 -12.33 -10.90
C HIS A 138 3.81 -11.14 -11.85
N GLY A 139 3.02 -10.10 -11.59
CA GLY A 139 2.92 -8.93 -12.47
C GLY A 139 4.23 -8.13 -12.63
N PRO A 140 4.33 -7.25 -13.64
CA PRO A 140 5.60 -6.70 -14.19
C PRO A 140 6.58 -6.03 -13.21
N ASN A 141 6.13 -5.66 -12.00
CA ASN A 141 6.90 -4.88 -11.03
C ASN A 141 7.06 -5.55 -9.66
N TRP A 142 6.74 -6.82 -9.52
CA TRP A 142 6.77 -7.51 -8.22
C TRP A 142 8.19 -7.69 -7.65
N LEU A 143 9.21 -7.74 -8.52
CA LEU A 143 10.63 -7.77 -8.14
C LEU A 143 11.13 -6.41 -7.60
N ILE A 144 10.34 -5.36 -7.76
CA ILE A 144 10.66 -4.02 -7.26
C ILE A 144 10.05 -3.93 -5.86
N GLY A 145 10.80 -4.39 -4.86
CA GLY A 145 10.38 -4.33 -3.45
C GLY A 145 9.95 -2.93 -2.97
N ARG A 146 10.27 -1.87 -3.72
CA ARG A 146 9.78 -0.50 -3.55
C ARG A 146 9.05 0.00 -4.81
N THR A 147 7.85 -0.51 -5.11
CA THR A 147 6.96 0.26 -5.98
C THR A 147 6.52 1.50 -5.19
N GLY A 148 6.70 2.70 -5.77
CA GLY A 148 6.34 3.98 -5.14
C GLY A 148 4.84 4.13 -4.81
N ARG A 149 4.03 3.10 -5.11
CA ARG A 149 2.61 3.02 -4.80
C ARG A 149 2.42 2.58 -3.34
N THR A 150 2.50 3.54 -2.44
CA THR A 150 2.20 3.32 -1.01
C THR A 150 0.68 3.24 -0.78
N ARG A 151 0.22 2.67 0.34
CA ARG A 151 -1.21 2.77 0.74
C ARG A 151 -1.76 4.20 0.67
N LYS A 152 -0.90 5.21 0.89
CA LYS A 152 -1.27 6.62 0.81
C LYS A 152 -1.56 7.08 -0.63
N THR A 153 -0.80 6.61 -1.62
CA THR A 153 -1.03 7.00 -3.04
C THR A 153 -2.29 6.33 -3.59
N VAL A 154 -2.58 5.08 -3.21
CA VAL A 154 -3.82 4.38 -3.60
C VAL A 154 -5.04 5.10 -3.02
N ASN A 155 -5.02 5.46 -1.74
CA ASN A 155 -6.10 6.25 -1.13
C ASN A 155 -6.26 7.63 -1.76
N ASN A 156 -5.18 8.27 -2.23
CA ASN A 156 -5.27 9.58 -2.88
C ASN A 156 -5.92 9.47 -4.26
N GLN A 157 -5.56 8.45 -5.06
CA GLN A 157 -6.20 8.19 -6.36
C GLN A 157 -7.70 7.96 -6.21
N GLN A 158 -8.12 7.16 -5.21
CA GLN A 158 -9.54 6.91 -4.96
C GLN A 158 -10.30 8.15 -4.43
N ARG A 159 -9.62 9.07 -3.75
CA ARG A 159 -10.22 10.37 -3.36
C ARG A 159 -10.36 11.32 -4.54
N GLN A 160 -9.42 11.28 -5.48
CA GLN A 160 -9.48 12.10 -6.70
C GLN A 160 -10.58 11.61 -7.65
N SER A 161 -10.75 10.30 -7.82
CA SER A 161 -11.83 9.76 -8.65
C SER A 161 -13.21 10.16 -8.12
N LYS A 162 -13.45 10.03 -6.81
CA LYS A 162 -14.71 10.46 -6.17
C LYS A 162 -15.00 11.94 -6.36
N LYS A 163 -13.99 12.81 -6.20
CA LYS A 163 -14.13 14.26 -6.45
C LYS A 163 -14.46 14.57 -7.91
N ALA A 164 -13.91 13.82 -8.85
CA ALA A 164 -14.20 13.99 -10.27
C ALA A 164 -15.65 13.60 -10.60
N GLU A 165 -16.14 12.49 -10.04
CA GLU A 165 -17.54 12.05 -10.16
C GLU A 165 -18.52 13.09 -9.57
N GLU A 166 -18.23 13.60 -8.37
CA GLU A 166 -19.04 14.66 -7.73
C GLU A 166 -19.08 15.95 -8.57
N LEU A 167 -17.95 16.38 -9.13
CA LEU A 167 -17.89 17.55 -10.02
C LEU A 167 -18.65 17.34 -11.33
N ALA A 168 -18.61 16.14 -11.91
CA ALA A 168 -19.35 15.82 -13.12
C ALA A 168 -20.86 15.87 -12.87
N SER A 169 -21.32 15.35 -11.72
CA SER A 169 -22.72 15.43 -11.30
C SER A 169 -23.17 16.88 -11.13
N LEU A 170 -22.39 17.71 -10.42
CA LEU A 170 -22.69 19.12 -10.20
C LEU A 170 -22.76 19.91 -11.52
N ARG A 171 -21.86 19.62 -12.48
CA ARG A 171 -21.87 20.27 -13.80
C ARG A 171 -23.13 19.96 -14.60
N LYS A 172 -23.61 18.70 -14.56
CA LYS A 172 -24.86 18.31 -15.23
C LYS A 172 -26.06 19.01 -14.60
N GLU A 173 -26.11 19.10 -13.28
CA GLU A 173 -27.19 19.80 -12.57
C GLU A 173 -27.25 21.29 -12.92
N ILE A 174 -26.09 21.97 -12.90
CA ILE A 174 -26.01 23.39 -13.29
C ILE A 174 -26.42 23.59 -14.75
N ALA A 175 -25.99 22.71 -15.66
CA ALA A 175 -26.37 22.79 -17.07
C ALA A 175 -27.89 22.65 -17.26
N ALA A 176 -28.52 21.66 -16.62
CA ALA A 176 -29.96 21.46 -16.67
C ALA A 176 -30.73 22.66 -16.07
N GLU A 177 -30.26 23.22 -14.94
CA GLU A 177 -30.90 24.40 -14.34
C GLU A 177 -30.78 25.63 -15.26
N MET A 178 -29.65 25.80 -15.93
CA MET A 178 -29.44 26.87 -16.90
C MET A 178 -30.33 26.72 -18.12
N GLU A 179 -30.48 25.50 -18.65
CA GLU A 179 -31.34 25.19 -19.79
C GLU A 179 -32.81 25.53 -19.50
N VAL A 180 -33.33 25.11 -18.35
CA VAL A 180 -34.70 25.45 -17.92
C VAL A 180 -34.89 26.97 -17.81
N LYS A 181 -33.90 27.69 -17.26
CA LYS A 181 -33.97 29.16 -17.14
C LYS A 181 -33.91 29.85 -18.50
N LEU A 182 -33.12 29.34 -19.45
CA LEU A 182 -33.03 29.86 -20.81
C LEU A 182 -34.32 29.63 -21.58
N ASN A 183 -34.87 28.41 -21.54
CA ASN A 183 -36.13 28.05 -22.20
C ASN A 183 -37.29 28.91 -21.67
N LYS A 184 -37.35 29.13 -20.35
CA LYS A 184 -38.35 30.04 -19.75
C LYS A 184 -38.22 31.49 -20.24
N LYS A 185 -36.99 32.00 -20.38
CA LYS A 185 -36.76 33.37 -20.90
C LYS A 185 -37.10 33.48 -22.38
N LEU A 186 -36.72 32.48 -23.18
CA LEU A 186 -37.05 32.40 -24.60
C LEU A 186 -38.56 32.38 -24.84
N LYS A 187 -39.30 31.54 -24.10
CA LYS A 187 -40.76 31.49 -24.16
C LYS A 187 -41.41 32.85 -23.92
N ARG A 188 -40.90 33.62 -22.95
CA ARG A 188 -41.40 34.97 -22.66
C ARG A 188 -41.11 35.97 -23.78
N ILE A 189 -39.93 35.89 -24.40
CA ILE A 189 -39.55 36.79 -25.52
C ILE A 189 -40.40 36.48 -26.76
N LEU A 190 -40.54 35.20 -27.10
CA LEU A 190 -41.33 34.74 -28.24
C LEU A 190 -42.82 35.09 -28.08
N GLY A 191 -43.40 34.92 -26.89
CA GLY A 191 -44.76 35.35 -26.60
C GLY A 191 -44.97 36.85 -26.82
N HIS A 192 -44.04 37.68 -26.35
CA HIS A 192 -44.09 39.15 -26.54
C HIS A 192 -43.97 39.57 -28.02
N LEU A 193 -43.24 38.80 -28.83
CA LEU A 193 -43.11 39.01 -30.27
C LEU A 193 -44.39 38.61 -31.03
N ALA A 194 -45.02 37.50 -30.65
CA ALA A 194 -46.28 37.05 -31.22
C ALA A 194 -47.42 38.05 -30.94
N GLU A 195 -47.48 38.61 -29.72
CA GLU A 195 -48.47 39.65 -29.36
C GLU A 195 -48.31 40.93 -30.19
N LYS A 196 -47.07 41.34 -30.49
CA LYS A 196 -46.78 42.57 -31.23
C LYS A 196 -46.96 42.43 -32.74
N ASN A 197 -46.83 41.23 -33.29
CA ASN A 197 -46.93 40.97 -34.72
C ASN A 197 -47.95 39.86 -35.01
N PRO A 198 -49.26 40.14 -34.90
CA PRO A 198 -50.32 39.12 -35.01
C PRO A 198 -50.45 38.50 -36.42
N SER A 199 -49.80 39.07 -37.44
CA SER A 199 -49.71 38.47 -38.78
C SER A 199 -48.69 37.34 -38.87
N LEU A 200 -47.80 37.20 -37.88
CA LEU A 200 -46.83 36.12 -37.76
C LEU A 200 -47.38 35.09 -36.77
N HIS A 201 -47.88 33.97 -37.29
CA HIS A 201 -48.32 32.85 -36.45
C HIS A 201 -47.09 32.07 -35.95
N ILE A 202 -46.55 32.49 -34.80
CA ILE A 202 -45.42 31.82 -34.17
C ILE A 202 -45.98 30.80 -33.17
N ASP A 203 -45.87 29.51 -33.48
CA ASP A 203 -46.16 28.45 -32.51
C ASP A 203 -44.98 28.30 -31.55
N VAL A 204 -45.15 28.89 -30.36
CA VAL A 204 -44.11 28.95 -29.32
C VAL A 204 -43.86 27.56 -28.71
N ASP A 205 -44.84 26.66 -28.75
CA ASP A 205 -44.72 25.34 -28.16
C ASP A 205 -43.99 24.36 -29.10
N GLU A 206 -44.15 24.50 -30.42
CA GLU A 206 -43.39 23.74 -31.43
C GLU A 206 -41.89 24.10 -31.44
N ILE A 207 -41.55 25.40 -31.43
CA ILE A 207 -40.15 25.87 -31.43
C ILE A 207 -39.41 25.45 -30.16
N CYS A 208 -40.09 25.40 -29.02
CA CYS A 208 -39.51 24.98 -27.75
C CYS A 208 -39.23 23.45 -27.73
N ALA A 209 -39.99 22.65 -28.49
CA ALA A 209 -39.82 21.20 -28.58
C ALA A 209 -38.66 20.77 -29.50
N CYS A 210 -38.32 21.56 -30.52
CA CYS A 210 -37.21 21.26 -31.44
C CYS A 210 -35.81 21.33 -30.82
N CYS A 211 -35.65 21.94 -29.63
CA CYS A 211 -34.34 22.06 -28.98
C CYS A 211 -33.96 20.83 -28.12
N GLU A 212 -34.88 19.89 -27.88
CA GLU A 212 -34.63 18.70 -27.04
C GLU A 212 -33.92 17.56 -27.82
N SER A 213 -33.73 17.67 -29.14
CA SER A 213 -33.23 16.58 -29.99
C SER A 213 -31.76 16.62 -30.37
N GLU A 214 -30.99 17.66 -30.04
CA GLU A 214 -29.55 17.71 -30.37
C GLU A 214 -28.67 17.42 -29.16
N HIS A 215 -28.62 16.13 -28.79
CA HIS A 215 -27.48 15.58 -28.06
C HIS A 215 -26.69 14.70 -29.02
N GLU A 216 -25.90 15.33 -29.90
CA GLU A 216 -24.85 14.64 -30.64
C GLU A 216 -23.82 14.11 -29.62
N PRO A 217 -23.53 12.80 -29.59
CA PRO A 217 -22.47 12.28 -28.74
C PRO A 217 -21.13 12.80 -29.28
N GLU A 218 -20.42 13.58 -28.48
CA GLU A 218 -19.03 13.94 -28.80
C GLU A 218 -18.20 12.65 -28.90
N THR A 219 -17.90 12.26 -30.13
CA THR A 219 -16.89 11.25 -30.44
C THR A 219 -15.53 11.93 -30.33
N ASP A 220 -14.87 11.77 -29.19
CA ASP A 220 -13.43 12.02 -29.04
C ASP A 220 -12.67 11.02 -29.94
N SER A 221 -12.46 11.38 -31.21
CA SER A 221 -11.50 10.68 -32.07
C SER A 221 -10.09 11.19 -31.74
N GLU A 222 -9.45 10.50 -30.80
CA GLU A 222 -8.02 10.61 -30.51
C GLU A 222 -7.25 10.05 -31.73
N ALA A 223 -6.77 10.96 -32.59
CA ALA A 223 -5.85 10.63 -33.67
C ALA A 223 -4.45 10.41 -33.07
N ALA A 224 -4.10 9.14 -32.85
CA ALA A 224 -2.72 8.71 -32.71
C ALA A 224 -2.07 8.72 -34.10
N ASP A 225 -1.19 9.68 -34.35
CA ASP A 225 -0.34 9.73 -35.53
C ASP A 225 0.98 9.02 -35.18
N ASP A 226 1.17 7.84 -35.77
CA ASP A 226 2.40 7.05 -35.75
C ASP A 226 3.31 7.55 -36.88
N SER A 227 4.50 8.05 -36.54
CA SER A 227 5.68 8.11 -37.43
C SER A 227 6.96 8.28 -36.62
#